data_AF-A0A0Q5ZIL3-F1
#
_entry.id   AF-A0A0Q5ZIL3-F1
#
_cell.length_a   1.000
_cell.length_b   1.000
_cell.length_c   1.000
_cell.angle_alpha   90.00
_cell.angle_beta   90.00
_cell.angle_gamma   90.00
#
_symmetry.space_group_name_H-M   'P 1'
#
loop_
_entity.id
_entity.type
_entity.pdbx_description
1 polymer ?
#
loop_
_entity_poly.entity_id
_entity_poly.type
_entity_poly.pdbx_seq_one_letter_code
_entity_poly.pdbx_strand_id
1 'polypeptide(L)'
;MKKTDTMIKKIITQVVLLTAVVSLHSCQHILDQAEEKRAQENFTSEFMGKWTGTYYGDLSGNLTVNVAKNASAEVSRSASGGTDSYWTSLIGSSFNTTVKSPQGFIIYGNLQNKAGTWEMGTAKGTWTLMKN
;
A
#
# COMPACT_ATOMS: atom_id res chain seq x y z
N MET A 1 60.99 -18.06 -19.47
CA MET A 1 59.66 -18.70 -19.41
C MET A 1 58.92 -18.58 -18.06
N LYS A 2 59.56 -18.72 -16.88
CA LYS A 2 58.86 -18.71 -15.56
C LYS A 2 58.03 -17.46 -15.17
N LYS A 3 58.37 -16.27 -15.69
CA LYS A 3 57.77 -14.99 -15.23
C LYS A 3 56.36 -14.76 -15.78
N THR A 4 56.08 -15.25 -16.99
CA THR A 4 54.79 -15.12 -17.70
C THR A 4 53.71 -16.02 -17.09
N ASP A 5 54.06 -17.26 -16.72
CA ASP A 5 53.14 -18.18 -16.03
C ASP A 5 52.67 -17.66 -14.67
N THR A 6 53.52 -16.91 -13.98
CA THR A 6 53.22 -16.37 -12.66
C THR A 6 52.24 -15.18 -12.74
N MET A 7 52.35 -14.35 -13.78
CA MET A 7 51.39 -13.26 -14.04
C MET A 7 50.03 -13.80 -14.49
N ILE A 8 50.00 -14.82 -15.34
CA ILE A 8 48.75 -15.44 -15.81
C ILE A 8 47.99 -16.09 -14.65
N LYS A 9 48.68 -16.79 -13.74
CA LYS A 9 48.07 -17.35 -12.53
C LYS A 9 47.45 -16.27 -11.64
N LYS A 10 48.12 -15.13 -11.47
CA LYS A 10 47.63 -14.01 -10.64
C LYS A 10 46.36 -13.36 -11.21
N ILE A 11 46.30 -13.22 -12.54
CA ILE A 11 45.10 -12.73 -13.26
C ILE A 11 43.95 -13.72 -13.13
N ILE A 12 44.20 -15.02 -13.31
CA ILE A 12 43.18 -16.07 -13.14
C ILE A 12 42.64 -16.06 -11.71
N THR A 13 43.51 -15.96 -10.69
CA THR A 13 43.07 -15.86 -9.29
C THR A 13 42.24 -14.61 -9.04
N GLN A 14 42.60 -13.46 -9.62
CA GLN A 14 41.80 -12.23 -9.51
C GLN A 14 40.45 -12.35 -10.21
N VAL A 15 40.39 -12.96 -11.39
CA VAL A 15 39.13 -13.17 -12.11
C VAL A 15 38.23 -14.11 -11.32
N VAL A 16 38.74 -15.23 -10.80
CA VAL A 16 37.97 -16.16 -9.95
C VAL A 16 37.43 -15.49 -8.69
N LEU A 17 38.24 -14.64 -8.05
CA LEU A 17 37.80 -13.88 -6.86
C LEU A 17 36.69 -12.89 -7.22
N LEU A 18 36.78 -12.22 -8.37
CA LEU A 18 35.79 -11.26 -8.84
C LEU A 18 34.45 -11.95 -9.16
N THR A 19 34.48 -13.11 -9.82
CA THR A 19 33.26 -13.89 -10.13
C THR A 19 32.56 -14.38 -8.87
N ALA A 20 33.32 -14.76 -7.84
CA ALA A 20 32.76 -15.17 -6.55
C ALA A 20 32.00 -14.01 -5.86
N VAL A 21 32.57 -12.80 -5.86
CA VAL A 21 31.94 -11.62 -5.24
C VAL A 21 30.65 -11.23 -5.96
N VAL A 22 30.61 -11.30 -7.29
CA VAL A 22 29.40 -10.98 -8.08
C VAL A 22 28.27 -11.98 -7.80
N SER A 23 28.59 -13.27 -7.63
CA SER A 23 27.59 -14.29 -7.31
C SER A 23 26.93 -14.10 -5.93
N LEU A 24 27.66 -13.54 -4.96
CA LEU A 24 27.14 -13.30 -3.60
C LEU A 24 26.13 -12.15 -3.53
N HIS A 25 26.27 -11.12 -4.36
CA HIS A 25 25.34 -9.98 -4.40
C HIS A 25 23.98 -10.36 -5.02
N SER A 26 23.98 -11.29 -5.99
CA SER A 26 22.73 -11.76 -6.61
C SER A 26 21.86 -12.61 -5.66
N CYS A 27 22.47 -13.35 -4.74
CA CYS A 27 21.73 -14.20 -3.80
C CYS A 27 20.99 -13.40 -2.73
N GLN A 28 21.55 -12.29 -2.27
CA GLN A 28 20.91 -11.42 -1.28
C GLN A 28 19.58 -10.87 -1.82
N HIS A 29 19.58 -10.37 -3.06
CA HIS A 29 18.37 -9.82 -3.67
C HIS A 29 17.22 -10.83 -3.82
N ILE A 30 17.52 -12.10 -4.13
CA ILE A 30 16.50 -13.15 -4.26
C ILE A 30 15.90 -13.51 -2.90
N LEU A 31 16.74 -13.57 -1.86
CA LEU A 31 16.30 -13.85 -0.50
C LEU A 31 15.45 -12.70 0.06
N ASP A 32 15.87 -11.46 -0.15
CA ASP A 32 15.14 -10.27 0.28
C ASP A 32 13.74 -10.23 -0.35
N GLN A 33 13.63 -10.47 -1.66
CA GLN A 33 12.32 -10.55 -2.33
C GLN A 33 11.44 -11.70 -1.84
N ALA A 34 12.03 -12.84 -1.46
CA ALA A 34 11.28 -13.97 -0.93
C ALA A 34 10.76 -13.68 0.48
N GLU A 35 11.53 -12.96 1.30
CA GLU A 35 11.12 -12.54 2.64
C GLU A 35 10.02 -11.47 2.59
N GLU A 36 10.15 -10.47 1.72
CA GLU A 36 9.11 -9.46 1.50
C GLU A 36 7.78 -10.08 1.05
N LYS A 37 7.82 -11.03 0.11
CA LYS A 37 6.62 -11.75 -0.33
C LYS A 37 5.97 -12.53 0.81
N ARG A 38 6.76 -13.22 1.62
CA ARG A 38 6.25 -13.94 2.81
C ARG A 38 5.67 -12.96 3.84
N ALA A 39 6.30 -11.82 4.06
CA ALA A 39 5.78 -10.79 4.96
C ALA A 39 4.43 -10.25 4.43
N GLN A 40 4.32 -10.02 3.13
CA GLN A 40 3.09 -9.56 2.50
C GLN A 40 1.97 -10.62 2.53
N GLU A 41 2.29 -11.90 2.35
CA GLU A 41 1.34 -13.01 2.43
C GLU A 41 0.81 -13.22 3.86
N ASN A 42 1.68 -13.01 4.86
CA ASN A 42 1.32 -13.17 6.28
C ASN A 42 0.71 -11.92 6.90
N PHE A 43 0.90 -10.74 6.30
CA PHE A 43 0.33 -9.49 6.78
C PHE A 43 -1.20 -9.55 6.80
N THR A 44 -1.79 -9.14 7.93
CA THR A 44 -3.23 -8.93 8.08
C THR A 44 -3.46 -7.58 8.71
N SER A 45 -4.14 -6.68 8.00
CA SER A 45 -4.55 -5.39 8.54
C SER A 45 -5.47 -5.57 9.75
N GLU A 46 -5.16 -4.91 10.86
CA GLU A 46 -6.02 -4.85 12.07
C GLU A 46 -7.39 -4.22 11.75
N PHE A 47 -7.44 -3.41 10.70
CA PHE A 47 -8.65 -2.72 10.23
C PHE A 47 -9.43 -3.54 9.21
N MET A 48 -8.99 -4.74 8.84
CA MET A 48 -9.72 -5.64 7.94
C MET A 48 -11.17 -5.82 8.40
N GLY A 49 -12.10 -5.79 7.43
CA GLY A 49 -13.53 -5.94 7.65
C GLY A 49 -14.35 -4.82 7.03
N LYS A 50 -15.66 -4.85 7.32
CA LYS A 50 -16.62 -3.88 6.82
C LYS A 50 -16.83 -2.77 7.85
N TRP A 51 -16.74 -1.53 7.39
CA TRP A 51 -17.00 -0.34 8.17
C TRP A 51 -18.16 0.42 7.55
N THR A 52 -19.12 0.86 8.35
CA THR A 52 -20.27 1.63 7.87
C THR A 52 -20.54 2.84 8.75
N GLY A 53 -21.06 3.90 8.15
CA GLY A 53 -21.47 5.10 8.85
C GLY A 53 -21.98 6.14 7.87
N THR A 54 -21.74 7.41 8.19
CA THR A 54 -22.33 8.53 7.46
C THR A 54 -21.31 9.62 7.21
N TYR A 55 -21.58 10.43 6.19
CA TYR A 55 -20.88 11.68 5.95
C TYR A 55 -21.89 12.83 5.93
N TYR A 56 -21.45 14.00 6.38
CA TYR A 56 -22.23 15.22 6.55
C TYR A 56 -21.43 16.43 6.09
N GLY A 57 -22.09 17.58 5.89
CA GLY A 57 -21.48 18.84 5.44
C GLY A 57 -22.31 19.44 4.31
N ASP A 58 -21.65 19.90 3.25
CA ASP A 58 -22.32 20.44 2.06
C ASP A 58 -23.21 19.40 1.36
N LEU A 59 -22.82 18.12 1.48
CA LEU A 59 -23.60 16.95 1.09
C LEU A 59 -23.68 15.97 2.26
N SER A 60 -24.68 15.09 2.24
CA SER A 60 -24.85 14.06 3.27
C SER A 60 -25.30 12.74 2.68
N GLY A 61 -24.88 11.65 3.31
CA GLY A 61 -25.25 10.30 2.89
C GLY A 61 -24.59 9.22 3.73
N ASN A 62 -24.70 7.98 3.27
CA ASN A 62 -24.05 6.83 3.91
C ASN A 62 -22.68 6.58 3.29
N LEU A 63 -21.76 6.08 4.12
CA LEU A 63 -20.42 5.69 3.75
C LEU A 63 -20.18 4.23 4.18
N THR A 64 -19.65 3.43 3.27
CA THR A 64 -19.21 2.06 3.52
C THR A 64 -17.75 1.93 3.10
N VAL A 65 -16.93 1.31 3.94
CA VAL A 65 -15.53 1.00 3.63
C VAL A 65 -15.29 -0.48 3.87
N ASN A 66 -14.91 -1.22 2.83
CA ASN A 66 -14.52 -2.62 2.93
C ASN A 66 -12.99 -2.71 2.89
N VAL A 67 -12.37 -3.11 4.00
CA VAL A 67 -10.91 -3.26 4.11
C VAL A 67 -10.52 -4.72 3.96
N ALA A 68 -9.68 -5.00 2.98
CA ALA A 68 -9.11 -6.32 2.73
C ALA A 68 -7.91 -6.62 3.65
N LYS A 69 -7.50 -7.89 3.70
CA LYS A 69 -6.37 -8.38 4.51
C LYS A 69 -5.08 -7.57 4.27
N ASN A 70 -4.81 -7.20 3.02
CA ASN A 70 -3.62 -6.45 2.60
C ASN A 70 -3.74 -4.93 2.78
N ALA A 71 -4.72 -4.44 3.55
CA ALA A 71 -5.01 -3.02 3.75
C ALA A 71 -5.49 -2.25 2.50
N SER A 72 -5.79 -2.93 1.38
CA SER A 72 -6.60 -2.32 0.32
C SER A 72 -8.01 -2.05 0.84
N ALA A 73 -8.60 -0.92 0.44
CA ALA A 73 -9.90 -0.49 0.90
C ALA A 73 -10.78 -0.04 -0.27
N GLU A 74 -12.00 -0.56 -0.34
CA GLU A 74 -13.05 -0.04 -1.22
C GLU A 74 -13.90 0.95 -0.43
N VAL A 75 -13.97 2.19 -0.91
CA VAL A 75 -14.81 3.24 -0.34
C VAL A 75 -16.04 3.37 -1.23
N SER A 76 -17.22 3.28 -0.63
CA SER A 76 -18.51 3.43 -1.31
C SER A 76 -19.38 4.43 -0.57
N ARG A 77 -19.91 5.42 -1.27
CA ARG A 77 -20.90 6.36 -0.74
C ARG A 77 -22.24 6.21 -1.45
N SER A 78 -23.31 6.47 -0.72
CA SER A 78 -24.67 6.55 -1.27
C SER A 78 -25.36 7.81 -0.78
N ALA A 79 -25.88 8.61 -1.71
CA ALA A 79 -26.74 9.77 -1.41
C ALA A 79 -27.95 9.79 -2.35
N SER A 80 -28.85 10.76 -2.17
CA SER A 80 -30.02 10.97 -3.03
C SER A 80 -29.69 11.16 -4.51
N GLY A 81 -28.45 11.54 -4.84
CA GLY A 81 -27.94 11.65 -6.22
C GLY A 81 -27.31 10.37 -6.80
N GLY A 82 -27.30 9.25 -6.07
CA GLY A 82 -26.76 7.97 -6.52
C GLY A 82 -25.64 7.40 -5.65
N THR A 83 -25.06 6.31 -6.12
CA THR A 83 -23.91 5.61 -5.52
C THR A 83 -22.63 5.89 -6.28
N ASP A 84 -21.51 5.89 -5.56
CA ASP A 84 -20.19 6.18 -6.08
C ASP A 84 -19.15 5.42 -5.26
N SER A 85 -18.16 4.81 -5.93
CA SER A 85 -17.15 3.99 -5.26
C SER A 85 -15.78 4.09 -5.91
N TYR A 86 -14.75 3.81 -5.11
CA TYR A 86 -13.37 3.76 -5.57
C TYR A 86 -12.48 2.95 -4.63
N TRP A 87 -11.34 2.52 -5.16
CA TRP A 87 -10.33 1.78 -4.42
C TRP A 87 -9.22 2.71 -3.93
N THR A 88 -8.81 2.50 -2.69
CA THR A 88 -7.64 3.12 -2.06
C THR A 88 -6.91 2.08 -1.18
N SER A 89 -5.94 2.52 -0.38
CA SER A 89 -5.27 1.71 0.63
C SER A 89 -5.21 2.44 1.96
N LEU A 90 -4.91 1.71 3.02
CA LEU A 90 -4.54 2.30 4.30
C LEU A 90 -3.01 2.34 4.45
N ILE A 91 -2.52 3.41 5.06
CA ILE A 91 -1.15 3.54 5.56
C ILE A 91 -1.25 3.58 7.09
N GLY A 92 -0.97 2.44 7.73
CA GLY A 92 -1.36 2.21 9.12
C GLY A 92 -2.89 2.24 9.25
N SER A 93 -3.43 3.19 10.02
CA SER A 93 -4.87 3.39 10.18
C SER A 93 -5.46 4.43 9.21
N SER A 94 -4.61 5.20 8.53
CA SER A 94 -5.03 6.37 7.74
C SER A 94 -5.33 6.02 6.30
N PHE A 95 -6.33 6.66 5.70
CA PHE A 95 -6.62 6.50 4.28
C PHE A 95 -5.52 7.13 3.42
N ASN A 96 -5.12 6.44 2.37
CA ASN A 96 -4.33 7.01 1.30
C ASN A 96 -5.22 7.94 0.45
N THR A 97 -4.77 9.17 0.26
CA THR A 97 -5.54 10.27 -0.34
C THR A 97 -5.06 10.64 -1.75
N THR A 98 -4.34 9.75 -2.42
CA THR A 98 -3.91 9.98 -3.81
C THR A 98 -4.96 9.63 -4.85
N VAL A 99 -6.05 8.97 -4.46
CA VAL A 99 -7.11 8.49 -5.36
C VAL A 99 -8.46 9.10 -4.94
N LYS A 100 -9.26 9.45 -5.94
CA LYS A 100 -10.62 9.97 -5.78
C LYS A 100 -11.60 9.11 -6.59
N SER A 101 -12.87 9.19 -6.26
CA SER A 101 -13.93 8.54 -7.01
C SER A 101 -14.09 9.11 -8.42
N PRO A 102 -14.81 8.40 -9.33
CA PRO A 102 -15.20 8.96 -10.63
C PRO A 102 -15.92 10.31 -10.54
N GLN A 103 -16.67 10.56 -9.47
CA GLN A 103 -17.33 11.86 -9.24
C GLN A 103 -16.43 12.85 -8.48
N GLY A 104 -15.19 12.48 -8.16
CA GLY A 104 -14.22 13.35 -7.50
C GLY A 104 -14.29 13.38 -5.98
N PHE A 105 -15.03 12.46 -5.36
CA PHE A 105 -15.12 12.32 -3.91
C PHE A 105 -13.85 11.68 -3.34
N ILE A 106 -13.33 12.24 -2.27
CA ILE A 106 -12.17 11.74 -1.53
C ILE A 106 -12.42 11.82 -0.03
N ILE A 107 -12.05 10.78 0.71
CA ILE A 107 -12.06 10.77 2.18
C ILE A 107 -10.66 10.95 2.74
N TYR A 108 -10.58 11.70 3.84
CA TYR A 108 -9.40 11.92 4.67
C TYR A 108 -9.71 11.48 6.09
N GLY A 109 -8.69 11.09 6.84
CA GLY A 109 -8.82 10.63 8.22
C GLY A 109 -8.38 9.18 8.37
N ASN A 110 -8.82 8.53 9.44
CA ASN A 110 -8.32 7.22 9.81
C ASN A 110 -9.35 6.36 10.54
N LEU A 111 -9.21 5.04 10.41
CA LEU A 111 -10.12 4.06 11.01
C LEU A 111 -9.92 3.87 12.51
N GLN A 112 -8.77 4.30 13.07
CA GLN A 112 -8.51 4.27 14.51
C GLN A 112 -9.44 5.24 15.26
N ASN A 113 -9.55 6.47 14.75
CA ASN A 113 -10.41 7.51 15.30
C ASN A 113 -11.85 7.40 14.80
N LYS A 114 -12.09 6.51 13.82
CA LYS A 114 -13.42 6.24 13.27
C LYS A 114 -14.10 7.47 12.66
N ALA A 115 -13.30 8.47 12.28
CA ALA A 115 -13.78 9.76 11.83
C ALA A 115 -12.77 10.45 10.93
N GLY A 116 -13.24 11.44 10.18
CA GLY A 116 -12.42 12.27 9.32
C GLY A 116 -13.21 13.29 8.53
N THR A 117 -12.61 13.76 7.43
CA THR A 117 -13.21 14.74 6.51
C THR A 117 -13.34 14.18 5.11
N TRP A 118 -14.17 14.79 4.28
CA TRP A 118 -14.28 14.46 2.87
C TRP A 118 -14.32 15.72 2.03
N GLU A 119 -13.93 15.60 0.76
CA GLU A 119 -13.99 16.67 -0.24
C GLU A 119 -14.51 16.12 -1.57
N MET A 120 -15.20 16.97 -2.34
CA MET A 120 -15.65 16.70 -3.71
C MET A 120 -15.79 18.03 -4.45
N GLY A 121 -14.76 18.39 -5.22
CA GLY A 121 -14.69 19.73 -5.84
C GLY A 121 -14.57 20.80 -4.76
N THR A 122 -15.53 21.72 -4.69
CA THR A 122 -15.61 22.75 -3.62
C THR A 122 -16.39 22.30 -2.39
N ALA A 123 -17.12 21.19 -2.49
CA ALA A 123 -17.92 20.66 -1.39
C ALA A 123 -17.04 19.91 -0.40
N LYS A 124 -17.36 20.05 0.89
CA LYS A 124 -16.60 19.44 1.98
C LYS A 124 -17.48 19.07 3.16
N GLY A 125 -16.91 18.28 4.05
CA GLY A 125 -17.55 17.97 5.30
C GLY A 125 -16.81 16.93 6.13
N THR A 126 -17.54 16.28 7.02
CA THR A 126 -17.03 15.28 7.97
C THR A 126 -17.69 13.94 7.76
N TRP A 127 -17.04 12.86 8.21
CA TRP A 127 -17.62 11.53 8.23
C TRP A 127 -17.29 10.81 9.54
N THR A 128 -18.12 9.83 9.87
CA THR A 128 -17.90 8.87 10.96
C THR A 128 -18.19 7.46 10.48
N LEU A 129 -17.46 6.48 11.00
CA LEU A 129 -17.59 5.06 10.65
C LEU A 129 -17.65 4.21 11.91
N MET A 130 -18.23 3.03 11.82
CA MET A 130 -18.17 1.99 12.85
C MET A 130 -17.84 0.66 12.19
N LYS A 131 -17.05 -0.17 12.87
CA LYS A 131 -16.75 -1.52 12.41
C LYS A 131 -17.96 -2.41 12.69
N ASN A 132 -18.39 -3.15 11.68
CA ASN A 132 -19.46 -4.14 11.77
C ASN A 132 -18.90 -5.55 11.95
#